data_AF-C1DJ82-F1
#
_entry.id   AF-C1DJ82-F1
#
_cell.length_a   1.000
_cell.length_b   1.000
_cell.length_c   1.000
_cell.angle_alpha   90.00
_cell.angle_beta   90.00
_cell.angle_gamma   90.00
#
_symmetry.space_group_name_H-M   'P 1'
#
loop_
_entity.id
_entity.type
_entity.pdbx_description
1 polymer ?
#
loop_
_entity_poly.entity_id
_entity_poly.type
_entity_poly.pdbx_seq_one_letter_code
_entity_poly.pdbx_strand_id
1 'polypeptide(L)'
;MKAEHLHLLADISSRPTATARTRLIAIRRLCRAFTQELEAIDAERRALRRQAGRLRVFLPFTGLAVSDLERQASACRRDARHDLRRALASFGRRLMRERQGISETLGFDDLCDLLNVNPVHRGALCRRAGAGFAEIVFIEGLEDSAEHQGRDWKDGPLFNACYYAMIGLLRERGLPPDFGRCCTRLRGAGGEAGRALPY
;
A
#
# COMPACT_ATOMS: atom_id res chain seq x y z
N MET A 1 -11.25 7.89 10.58
CA MET A 1 -11.48 9.22 9.95
C MET A 1 -12.95 9.33 9.61
N LYS A 2 -13.63 10.46 9.83
CA LYS A 2 -15.08 10.58 9.51
C LYS A 2 -15.30 10.61 7.99
N ALA A 3 -16.44 10.08 7.52
CA ALA A 3 -16.78 10.02 6.08
C ALA A 3 -16.78 11.39 5.40
N GLU A 4 -17.29 12.43 6.07
CA GLU A 4 -17.29 13.81 5.58
C GLU A 4 -15.87 14.31 5.28
N HIS A 5 -14.89 13.95 6.11
CA HIS A 5 -13.50 14.33 5.92
C HIS A 5 -12.87 13.61 4.72
N LEU A 6 -13.27 12.36 4.45
CA LEU A 6 -12.83 11.64 3.25
C LEU A 6 -13.37 12.28 1.97
N HIS A 7 -14.64 12.70 1.96
CA HIS A 7 -15.21 13.42 0.82
C HIS A 7 -14.48 14.74 0.56
N LEU A 8 -14.23 15.53 1.61
CA LEU A 8 -13.49 16.79 1.47
C LEU A 8 -12.07 16.56 0.90
N LEU A 9 -11.37 15.54 1.38
CA LEU A 9 -10.04 15.21 0.85
C LEU A 9 -10.10 14.72 -0.60
N ALA A 10 -11.11 13.94 -0.96
CA ALA A 10 -11.32 13.48 -2.33
C ALA A 10 -11.56 14.66 -3.28
N ASP A 11 -12.38 15.63 -2.87
CA ASP A 11 -12.59 16.88 -3.58
C ASP A 11 -11.27 17.64 -3.75
N ILE A 12 -10.52 17.87 -2.68
CA ILE A 12 -9.24 18.60 -2.74
C ILE A 12 -8.25 17.89 -3.68
N SER A 13 -8.21 16.56 -3.65
CA SER A 13 -7.30 15.77 -4.50
C SER A 13 -7.63 15.88 -6.00
N SER A 14 -8.89 16.15 -6.34
CA SER A 14 -9.39 16.21 -7.71
C SER A 14 -9.50 17.65 -8.25
N ARG A 15 -9.55 18.66 -7.38
CA ARG A 15 -9.61 20.07 -7.76
C ARG A 15 -8.35 20.51 -8.53
N PRO A 16 -8.50 21.02 -9.77
CA PRO A 16 -7.36 21.50 -10.57
C PRO A 16 -6.79 22.82 -10.03
N THR A 17 -7.59 23.60 -9.28
CA THR A 17 -7.17 24.86 -8.66
C THR A 17 -6.35 24.69 -7.38
N ALA A 18 -6.28 23.48 -6.83
CA ALA A 18 -5.47 23.19 -5.66
C ALA A 18 -3.99 23.07 -6.04
N THR A 19 -3.11 23.60 -5.20
CA THR A 19 -1.66 23.50 -5.41
C THR A 19 -1.20 22.03 -5.44
N ALA A 20 -0.09 21.75 -6.14
CA ALA A 20 0.50 20.41 -6.18
C ALA A 20 0.80 19.87 -4.77
N ARG A 21 1.27 20.75 -3.87
CA ARG A 21 1.51 20.44 -2.45
C ARG A 21 0.25 19.95 -1.74
N THR A 22 -0.82 20.75 -1.81
CA THR A 22 -2.10 20.43 -1.16
C THR A 22 -2.73 19.17 -1.74
N ARG A 23 -2.67 18.99 -3.07
CA ARG A 23 -3.14 17.77 -3.74
C ARG A 23 -2.38 16.55 -3.26
N LEU A 24 -1.05 16.59 -3.20
CA LEU A 24 -0.23 15.46 -2.77
C LEU A 24 -0.52 15.09 -1.31
N ILE A 25 -0.64 16.08 -0.41
CA ILE A 25 -1.01 15.86 0.99
C ILE A 25 -2.39 15.20 1.09
N ALA A 26 -3.37 15.67 0.32
CA ALA A 26 -4.71 15.10 0.32
C ALA A 26 -4.72 13.64 -0.19
N ILE A 27 -4.05 13.36 -1.30
CA ILE A 27 -3.92 12.00 -1.85
C ILE A 27 -3.24 11.08 -0.84
N ARG A 28 -2.14 11.53 -0.23
CA ARG A 28 -1.39 10.76 0.76
C ARG A 28 -2.24 10.39 1.98
N ARG A 29 -3.07 11.33 2.46
CA ARG A 29 -4.01 11.08 3.56
C ARG A 29 -5.11 10.09 3.17
N LEU A 30 -5.68 10.20 1.98
CA LEU A 30 -6.67 9.25 1.46
C LEU A 30 -6.08 7.85 1.32
N CYS A 31 -4.91 7.74 0.71
CA CYS A 31 -4.23 6.46 0.55
C CYS A 31 -3.92 5.81 1.91
N ARG A 32 -3.49 6.60 2.90
CA ARG A 32 -3.28 6.08 4.27
C ARG A 32 -4.55 5.55 4.88
N ALA A 33 -5.65 6.30 4.79
CA ALA A 33 -6.94 5.83 5.29
C ALA A 33 -7.40 4.55 4.59
N PHE A 34 -7.29 4.47 3.27
CA PHE A 34 -7.69 3.28 2.51
C PHE A 34 -6.82 2.05 2.79
N THR A 35 -5.51 2.24 2.96
CA THR A 35 -4.61 1.16 3.38
C THR A 35 -4.99 0.64 4.76
N GLN A 36 -5.28 1.52 5.73
CA GLN A 36 -5.71 1.13 7.07
C GLN A 36 -6.99 0.28 7.03
N GLU A 37 -7.97 0.66 6.22
CA GLU A 37 -9.21 -0.14 6.14
C GLU A 37 -9.00 -1.47 5.40
N LEU A 38 -8.10 -1.52 4.41
CA LEU A 38 -7.70 -2.79 3.81
C LEU A 38 -7.00 -3.71 4.82
N GLU A 39 -6.15 -3.17 5.68
CA GLU A 39 -5.48 -3.93 6.73
C GLU A 39 -6.47 -4.46 7.77
N ALA A 40 -7.47 -3.67 8.15
CA ALA A 40 -8.57 -4.10 9.01
C ALA A 40 -9.34 -5.27 8.39
N ILE A 41 -9.75 -5.16 7.12
CA ILE A 41 -10.43 -6.24 6.39
C ILE A 41 -9.54 -7.49 6.29
N ASP A 42 -8.25 -7.34 5.97
CA ASP A 42 -7.33 -8.47 5.87
C ASP A 42 -7.05 -9.09 7.25
N ALA A 43 -7.10 -8.33 8.35
CA ALA A 43 -7.05 -8.85 9.72
C ALA A 43 -8.29 -9.68 10.08
N GLU A 44 -9.50 -9.20 9.77
CA GLU A 44 -10.76 -9.95 9.95
C GLU A 44 -10.71 -11.29 9.19
N ARG A 45 -10.30 -11.25 7.91
CA ARG A 45 -10.15 -12.46 7.07
C ARG A 45 -9.13 -13.43 7.65
N ARG A 46 -8.02 -12.93 8.18
CA ARG A 46 -7.00 -13.77 8.85
C ARG A 46 -7.53 -14.38 10.14
N ALA A 47 -8.35 -13.67 10.91
CA ALA A 47 -8.97 -14.21 12.12
C ALA A 47 -9.88 -15.41 11.79
N LEU A 48 -10.76 -15.27 10.78
CA LEU A 48 -11.64 -16.36 10.32
C LEU A 48 -10.83 -17.58 9.83
N ARG A 49 -9.77 -17.35 9.04
CA ARG A 49 -8.88 -18.43 8.57
C ARG A 49 -8.12 -19.11 9.70
N ARG A 50 -7.68 -18.36 10.72
CA ARG A 50 -7.04 -18.93 11.91
C ARG A 50 -8.03 -19.78 12.69
N GLN A 51 -9.29 -19.36 12.81
CA GLN A 51 -10.33 -20.17 13.43
C GLN A 51 -10.59 -21.47 12.66
N ALA A 52 -10.67 -21.40 11.32
CA ALA A 52 -10.77 -22.59 10.48
C ALA A 52 -9.57 -23.53 10.72
N GLY A 53 -8.35 -22.97 10.75
CA GLY A 53 -7.12 -23.72 11.02
C GLY A 53 -7.14 -24.46 12.36
N ARG A 54 -7.67 -23.85 13.43
CA ARG A 54 -7.83 -24.50 14.74
C ARG A 54 -8.81 -25.68 14.70
N LEU A 55 -9.88 -25.59 13.91
CA LEU A 55 -10.89 -26.65 13.81
C LEU A 55 -10.45 -27.84 12.95
N ARG A 56 -9.47 -27.65 12.06
CA ARG A 56 -8.97 -28.73 11.19
C ARG A 56 -8.39 -29.93 11.93
N VAL A 57 -7.93 -29.75 13.18
CA VAL A 57 -7.41 -30.84 14.02
C VAL A 57 -8.50 -31.88 14.36
N PHE A 58 -9.78 -31.47 14.31
CA PHE A 58 -10.93 -32.31 14.66
C PHE A 58 -11.69 -32.83 13.45
N LEU A 59 -11.04 -32.88 12.28
CA LEU A 59 -11.61 -33.52 11.10
C LEU A 59 -11.77 -35.04 11.34
N PRO A 60 -12.79 -35.67 10.74
CA PRO A 60 -13.73 -35.12 9.75
C PRO A 60 -14.91 -34.33 10.35
N PHE A 61 -15.16 -34.43 11.65
CA PHE A 61 -16.38 -33.94 12.30
C PHE A 61 -16.59 -32.42 12.18
N THR A 62 -15.51 -31.65 12.08
CA THR A 62 -15.56 -30.18 11.89
C THR A 62 -15.58 -29.72 10.44
N GLY A 63 -15.70 -30.63 9.47
CA GLY A 63 -15.57 -30.30 8.04
C GLY A 63 -16.52 -29.21 7.56
N LEU A 64 -17.79 -29.25 7.99
CA LEU A 64 -18.78 -28.22 7.64
C LEU A 64 -18.39 -26.85 8.22
N ALA A 65 -18.02 -26.81 9.50
CA ALA A 65 -17.63 -25.57 10.17
C ALA A 65 -16.36 -24.94 9.58
N VAL A 66 -15.38 -25.77 9.20
CA VAL A 66 -14.17 -25.32 8.49
C VAL A 66 -14.54 -24.70 7.15
N SER A 67 -15.37 -25.38 6.34
CA SER A 67 -15.82 -24.88 5.04
C SER A 67 -16.59 -23.56 5.15
N ASP A 68 -17.47 -23.45 6.15
CA ASP A 68 -18.25 -22.23 6.38
C ASP A 68 -17.34 -21.05 6.78
N LEU A 69 -16.36 -21.26 7.66
CA LEU A 69 -15.38 -20.23 8.03
C LEU A 69 -14.52 -19.80 6.84
N GLU A 70 -14.13 -20.72 5.96
CA GLU A 70 -13.38 -20.40 4.74
C GLU A 70 -14.23 -19.62 3.73
N ARG A 71 -15.51 -19.96 3.61
CA ARG A 71 -16.47 -19.23 2.78
C ARG A 71 -16.68 -17.81 3.33
N GLN A 72 -16.88 -17.68 4.64
CA GLN A 72 -16.99 -16.38 5.32
C GLN A 72 -15.72 -15.56 5.14
N ALA A 73 -14.52 -16.14 5.31
CA ALA A 73 -13.26 -15.43 5.08
C ALA A 73 -13.08 -14.97 3.62
N SER A 74 -13.65 -15.71 2.67
CA SER A 74 -13.59 -15.37 1.25
C SER A 74 -14.55 -14.24 0.89
N ALA A 75 -15.78 -14.30 1.42
CA ALA A 75 -16.84 -13.32 1.21
C ALA A 75 -16.70 -12.05 2.06
N CYS A 76 -15.96 -12.12 3.18
CA CYS A 76 -15.74 -11.02 4.12
C CYS A 76 -15.36 -9.73 3.38
N ARG A 77 -16.31 -8.78 3.42
CA ARG A 77 -16.22 -7.41 2.88
C ARG A 77 -15.60 -7.38 1.48
N ARG A 78 -15.96 -8.34 0.63
CA ARG A 78 -15.36 -8.54 -0.70
C ARG A 78 -15.46 -7.28 -1.56
N ASP A 79 -16.64 -6.67 -1.60
CA ASP A 79 -16.91 -5.50 -2.44
C ASP A 79 -16.15 -4.27 -1.94
N ALA A 80 -16.26 -3.97 -0.64
CA ALA A 80 -15.49 -2.88 -0.01
C ALA A 80 -13.97 -3.03 -0.25
N ARG A 81 -13.43 -4.25 -0.11
CA ARG A 81 -12.01 -4.53 -0.38
C ARG A 81 -11.66 -4.32 -1.85
N HIS A 82 -12.55 -4.71 -2.76
CA HIS A 82 -12.37 -4.48 -4.19
C HIS A 82 -12.35 -2.99 -4.51
N ASP A 83 -13.29 -2.22 -3.96
CA ASP A 83 -13.43 -0.79 -4.22
C ASP A 83 -12.28 0.02 -3.64
N LEU A 84 -11.82 -0.30 -2.42
CA LEU A 84 -10.63 0.30 -1.82
C LEU A 84 -9.37 0.09 -2.68
N ARG A 85 -9.19 -1.13 -3.20
CA ARG A 85 -8.07 -1.44 -4.11
C ARG A 85 -8.16 -0.69 -5.42
N ARG A 86 -9.37 -0.57 -5.97
CA ARG A 86 -9.61 0.19 -7.20
C ARG A 86 -9.32 1.69 -6.98
N ALA A 87 -9.73 2.23 -5.85
CA ALA A 87 -9.46 3.62 -5.47
C ALA A 87 -7.95 3.88 -5.32
N LEU A 88 -7.24 3.04 -4.56
CA LEU A 88 -5.76 3.10 -4.44
C LEU A 88 -5.07 3.01 -5.81
N ALA A 89 -5.48 2.05 -6.65
CA ALA A 89 -4.94 1.90 -8.01
C ALA A 89 -5.21 3.13 -8.88
N SER A 90 -6.34 3.82 -8.69
CA SER A 90 -6.65 5.04 -9.45
C SER A 90 -5.69 6.19 -9.10
N PHE A 91 -5.38 6.38 -7.82
CA PHE A 91 -4.38 7.36 -7.37
C PHE A 91 -2.98 6.98 -7.84
N GLY A 92 -2.58 5.72 -7.69
CA GLY A 92 -1.28 5.24 -8.16
C GLY A 92 -1.10 5.45 -9.65
N ARG A 93 -2.11 5.11 -10.48
CA ARG A 93 -2.05 5.35 -11.94
C ARG A 93 -1.91 6.83 -12.28
N ARG A 94 -2.64 7.71 -11.58
CA ARG A 94 -2.55 9.16 -11.79
C ARG A 94 -1.13 9.64 -11.50
N LEU A 95 -0.59 9.30 -10.32
CA LEU A 95 0.74 9.72 -9.89
C LEU A 95 1.87 9.17 -10.77
N MET A 96 1.76 7.92 -11.21
CA MET A 96 2.79 7.29 -12.06
C MET A 96 2.77 7.80 -13.51
N ARG A 97 1.63 8.28 -14.01
CA ARG A 97 1.50 8.81 -15.39
C ARG A 97 1.85 10.29 -15.50
N GLU A 98 1.78 11.04 -14.41
CA GLU A 98 2.05 12.49 -14.37
C GLU A 98 3.57 12.76 -14.47
N ARG A 99 4.16 12.52 -15.65
CA ARG A 99 5.61 12.70 -15.90
C ARG A 99 6.08 14.14 -15.68
N GLN A 100 5.20 15.11 -15.96
CA GLN A 100 5.44 16.56 -15.81
C GLN A 100 4.61 17.21 -14.69
N GLY A 101 4.03 16.40 -13.80
CA GLY A 101 3.03 16.88 -12.85
C GLY A 101 3.61 17.39 -11.54
N ILE A 102 3.19 16.74 -10.46
CA ILE A 102 3.50 17.11 -9.07
C ILE A 102 5.02 17.21 -8.82
N SER A 103 5.85 16.36 -9.45
CA SER A 103 7.31 16.40 -9.28
C SER A 103 7.96 17.64 -9.87
N GLU A 104 7.54 18.07 -11.07
CA GLU A 104 8.11 19.27 -11.70
C GLU A 104 7.62 20.55 -11.02
N THR A 105 6.36 20.56 -10.58
CA THR A 105 5.76 21.73 -9.91
C THR A 105 6.36 21.97 -8.52
N LEU A 106 6.66 20.91 -7.77
CA LEU A 106 7.23 21.02 -6.42
C LEU A 106 8.76 21.15 -6.44
N GLY A 107 9.43 20.54 -7.42
CA GLY A 107 10.87 20.32 -7.34
C GLY A 107 11.25 19.21 -6.36
N PHE A 108 12.52 18.82 -6.38
CA PHE A 108 13.02 17.64 -5.67
C PHE A 108 12.96 17.76 -4.14
N ASP A 109 13.43 18.88 -3.59
CA ASP A 109 13.54 19.07 -2.14
C ASP A 109 12.17 19.12 -1.46
N ASP A 110 11.25 19.92 -2.01
CA ASP A 110 9.87 20.02 -1.53
C ASP A 110 9.13 18.68 -1.63
N LEU A 111 9.38 17.91 -2.70
CA LEU A 111 8.84 16.57 -2.83
C LEU A 111 9.38 15.64 -1.75
N CYS A 112 10.70 15.68 -1.48
CA CYS A 112 11.33 14.89 -0.43
C CYS A 112 10.82 15.28 0.97
N ASP A 113 10.57 16.57 1.23
CA ASP A 113 9.98 17.05 2.47
C ASP A 113 8.55 16.54 2.65
N LEU A 114 7.72 16.65 1.62
CA LEU A 114 6.34 16.16 1.67
C LEU A 114 6.23 14.66 1.77
N LEU A 115 7.21 13.93 1.26
CA LEU A 115 7.33 12.48 1.39
C LEU A 115 8.08 12.07 2.65
N ASN A 116 8.56 13.02 3.46
CA ASN A 116 9.32 12.77 4.70
C ASN A 116 10.53 11.84 4.46
N VAL A 117 11.29 12.13 3.40
CA VAL A 117 12.48 11.37 3.00
C VAL A 117 13.67 11.76 3.85
N ASN A 118 14.37 10.77 4.41
CA ASN A 118 15.57 10.97 5.21
C ASN A 118 16.66 11.71 4.40
N PRO A 119 17.27 12.80 4.93
CA PRO A 119 18.36 13.52 4.26
C PRO A 119 19.49 12.64 3.72
N VAL A 120 19.83 11.54 4.42
CA VAL A 120 20.86 10.59 3.97
C VAL A 120 20.52 9.98 2.62
N HIS A 121 19.25 9.67 2.37
CA HIS A 121 18.80 9.10 1.10
C HIS A 121 18.69 10.15 -0.01
N ARG A 122 18.42 11.42 0.34
CA ARG A 122 18.32 12.52 -0.63
C ARG A 122 19.62 12.74 -1.39
N GLY A 123 20.76 12.64 -0.72
CA GLY A 123 22.06 12.79 -1.36
C GLY A 123 22.33 11.73 -2.44
N ALA A 124 21.90 10.48 -2.21
CA ALA A 124 22.01 9.41 -3.20
C ALA A 124 21.06 9.63 -4.41
N LEU A 125 19.84 10.10 -4.15
CA LEU A 125 18.84 10.41 -5.17
C LEU A 125 19.21 11.64 -6.02
N CYS A 126 19.74 12.70 -5.40
CA CYS A 126 20.12 13.93 -6.09
C CYS A 126 21.22 13.69 -7.13
N ARG A 127 22.12 12.72 -6.89
CA ARG A 127 23.14 12.30 -7.86
C ARG A 127 22.56 11.53 -9.06
N ARG A 128 21.32 11.03 -8.98
CA ARG A 128 20.60 10.42 -10.11
C ARG A 128 19.82 11.50 -10.83
N ALA A 129 20.25 11.83 -12.05
CA ALA A 129 19.54 12.76 -12.89
C ALA A 129 18.07 12.32 -13.07
N GLY A 130 17.12 13.18 -12.70
CA GLY A 130 15.68 12.95 -12.93
C GLY A 130 14.98 12.04 -11.92
N ALA A 131 15.48 11.92 -10.68
CA ALA A 131 14.77 11.23 -9.60
C ALA A 131 13.41 11.92 -9.29
N GLY A 132 12.35 11.44 -9.94
CA GLY A 132 10.98 11.93 -9.77
C GLY A 132 10.18 11.14 -8.74
N PHE A 133 8.89 11.42 -8.65
CA PHE A 133 7.96 10.79 -7.70
C PHE A 133 8.02 9.25 -7.73
N ALA A 134 7.93 8.64 -8.91
CA ALA A 134 7.91 7.19 -9.05
C ALA A 134 9.21 6.53 -8.57
N GLU A 135 10.34 7.21 -8.78
CA GLU A 135 11.65 6.77 -8.32
C GLU A 135 11.68 6.72 -6.79
N ILE A 136 11.37 7.85 -6.15
CA ILE A 136 11.42 8.00 -4.70
C ILE A 136 10.43 7.05 -4.01
N VAL A 137 9.17 7.04 -4.48
CA VAL A 137 8.08 6.36 -3.77
C VAL A 137 8.01 4.88 -4.10
N PHE A 138 8.13 4.48 -5.36
CA PHE A 138 7.80 3.12 -5.78
C PHE A 138 9.04 2.25 -6.05
N ILE A 139 10.05 2.80 -6.69
CA ILE A 139 11.29 2.06 -7.02
C ILE A 139 12.12 1.91 -5.74
N GLU A 140 12.46 3.03 -5.11
CA GLU A 140 13.31 3.10 -3.92
C GLU A 140 12.53 2.91 -2.61
N GLY A 141 11.22 3.17 -2.59
CA GLY A 141 10.38 2.91 -1.41
C GLY A 141 10.67 3.84 -0.23
N LEU A 142 11.02 5.10 -0.48
CA LEU A 142 11.56 6.03 0.52
C LEU A 142 10.51 6.94 1.17
N GLU A 143 9.22 6.75 0.87
CA GLU A 143 8.14 7.46 1.56
C GLU A 143 8.23 7.21 3.07
N ASP A 144 8.24 8.29 3.87
CA ASP A 144 8.43 8.31 5.32
C ASP A 144 9.80 7.77 5.81
N SER A 145 10.81 7.62 4.94
CA SER A 145 12.14 7.08 5.30
C SER A 145 12.83 7.76 6.49
N ALA A 146 12.46 8.99 6.85
CA ALA A 146 12.96 9.64 8.06
C ALA A 146 12.42 9.03 9.38
N GLU A 147 11.22 8.46 9.37
CA GLU A 147 10.58 7.87 10.56
C GLU A 147 11.04 6.42 10.84
N HIS A 148 11.66 5.75 9.87
CA HIS A 148 11.96 4.32 9.99
C HIS A 148 13.44 4.06 9.73
N GLN A 149 14.21 3.92 10.81
CA GLN A 149 15.63 3.61 10.76
C GLN A 149 15.84 2.12 10.42
N GLY A 150 16.06 1.80 9.14
CA GLY A 150 16.74 0.56 8.71
C GLY A 150 15.90 -0.72 8.57
N ARG A 151 14.56 -0.66 8.57
CA ARG A 151 13.75 -1.78 8.03
C ARG A 151 13.56 -1.58 6.53
N ASP A 152 13.26 -2.65 5.79
CA ASP A 152 12.84 -2.59 4.38
C ASP A 152 11.31 -2.48 4.36
N TRP A 153 10.77 -1.41 3.79
CA TRP A 153 9.35 -1.07 3.99
C TRP A 153 8.75 -0.32 2.82
N LYS A 154 8.64 -1.09 1.74
CA LYS A 154 7.69 -0.88 0.66
C LYS A 154 6.24 -1.03 1.15
N ASP A 155 5.81 -0.10 2.02
CA ASP A 155 4.48 -0.06 2.66
C ASP A 155 3.95 1.37 2.95
N GLY A 156 4.61 2.40 2.42
CA GLY A 156 4.06 3.75 2.46
C GLY A 156 2.66 3.82 1.80
N PRO A 157 1.79 4.75 2.20
CA PRO A 157 0.45 4.86 1.61
C PRO A 157 0.48 5.14 0.10
N LEU A 158 1.41 5.96 -0.38
CA LEU A 158 1.58 6.20 -1.82
C LEU A 158 2.29 5.04 -2.49
N PHE A 159 3.23 4.37 -1.82
CA PHE A 159 3.79 3.11 -2.33
C PHE A 159 2.67 2.08 -2.60
N ASN A 160 1.78 1.88 -1.63
CA ASN A 160 0.65 0.95 -1.75
C ASN A 160 -0.29 1.31 -2.91
N ALA A 161 -0.55 2.61 -3.12
CA ALA A 161 -1.33 3.08 -4.27
C ALA A 161 -0.66 2.71 -5.61
N CYS A 162 0.65 2.98 -5.75
CA CYS A 162 1.44 2.61 -6.93
C CYS A 162 1.49 1.10 -7.14
N TYR A 163 1.62 0.32 -6.06
CA TYR A 163 1.62 -1.13 -6.10
C TYR A 163 0.28 -1.69 -6.64
N TYR A 164 -0.86 -1.19 -6.15
CA TYR A 164 -2.17 -1.60 -6.68
C TYR A 164 -2.40 -1.15 -8.12
N ALA A 165 -1.87 0.02 -8.51
CA ALA A 165 -1.87 0.46 -9.90
C ALA A 165 -1.08 -0.49 -10.81
N MET A 166 0.10 -0.92 -10.37
CA MET A 166 0.95 -1.86 -11.11
C MET A 166 0.28 -3.22 -11.25
N ILE A 167 -0.31 -3.77 -10.18
CA ILE A 167 -1.07 -5.02 -10.25
C ILE A 167 -2.23 -4.91 -11.24
N GLY A 168 -2.95 -3.78 -11.23
CA GLY A 168 -4.03 -3.52 -12.17
C GLY A 168 -3.53 -3.56 -13.62
N LEU A 169 -2.43 -2.87 -13.90
CA LEU A 169 -1.80 -2.82 -15.22
C LEU A 169 -1.31 -4.21 -15.70
N LEU A 170 -0.71 -5.00 -14.81
CA LEU A 170 -0.28 -6.36 -15.15
C LEU A 170 -1.48 -7.25 -15.52
N ARG A 171 -2.58 -7.15 -14.76
CA ARG A 171 -3.82 -7.89 -15.07
C ARG A 171 -4.45 -7.45 -16.39
N GLU A 172 -4.49 -6.15 -16.66
CA GLU A 172 -4.97 -5.58 -17.93
C GLU A 172 -4.16 -6.13 -19.13
N ARG A 173 -2.89 -6.47 -18.91
CA ARG A 173 -2.00 -7.10 -19.91
C ARG A 173 -1.99 -8.62 -19.92
N GLY A 174 -2.86 -9.27 -19.12
CA GLY A 174 -2.92 -10.73 -19.03
C GLY A 174 -1.72 -11.37 -18.31
N LEU A 175 -0.91 -10.59 -17.59
CA LEU A 175 0.25 -11.09 -16.86
C LEU A 175 -0.14 -11.53 -15.43
N PRO A 176 0.40 -12.66 -14.94
CA PRO A 176 0.10 -13.14 -13.61
C PRO A 176 0.70 -12.21 -12.54
N PRO A 177 -0.02 -11.91 -11.43
CA PRO A 177 0.37 -10.90 -10.44
C PRO A 177 1.42 -11.42 -9.44
N ASP A 178 2.48 -12.07 -9.93
CA ASP A 178 3.39 -12.90 -9.13
C ASP A 178 4.33 -12.07 -8.23
N PHE A 179 4.42 -10.77 -8.48
CA PHE A 179 5.15 -9.81 -7.64
C PHE A 179 4.53 -9.62 -6.24
N GLY A 180 3.27 -10.05 -6.03
CA GLY A 180 2.53 -9.66 -4.84
C GLY A 180 2.73 -10.49 -3.57
N ARG A 181 3.38 -11.66 -3.65
CA ARG A 181 3.51 -12.56 -2.49
C ARG A 181 4.67 -12.19 -1.54
N CYS A 182 5.61 -11.36 -1.97
CA CYS A 182 6.77 -10.98 -1.17
C CYS A 182 6.40 -9.98 -0.05
N CYS A 183 5.67 -8.89 -0.37
CA CYS A 183 5.33 -7.85 0.61
C CYS A 183 4.34 -8.30 1.69
N THR A 184 3.42 -9.23 1.40
CA THR A 184 2.47 -9.72 2.44
C THR A 184 3.10 -10.69 3.44
N ARG A 185 4.18 -11.39 3.07
CA ARG A 185 4.85 -12.35 3.95
C ARG A 185 5.73 -11.64 4.99
N LEU A 186 6.27 -10.46 4.64
CA LEU A 186 7.03 -9.60 5.56
C LEU A 186 6.16 -8.93 6.64
N ARG A 187 4.87 -8.66 6.38
CA ARG A 187 3.93 -8.14 7.40
C ARG A 187 3.52 -9.17 8.46
N GLY A 188 3.88 -10.44 8.30
CA GLY A 188 3.51 -11.52 9.23
C GLY A 188 4.68 -12.11 10.03
N ALA A 189 5.93 -11.75 9.73
CA ALA A 189 7.13 -12.32 10.35
C ALA A 189 7.61 -11.50 11.58
N GLY A 190 6.69 -10.88 12.31
CA GLY A 190 6.95 -10.21 13.58
C GLY A 190 6.91 -11.15 14.79
N GLY A 191 7.38 -12.38 14.63
CA GLY A 191 7.43 -13.39 15.68
C GLY A 191 8.26 -14.58 15.21
N GLU A 192 9.40 -14.79 15.86
CA GLU A 192 10.29 -15.95 15.74
C GLU A 192 11.10 -16.06 14.44
N ALA A 193 12.20 -15.31 14.37
CA ALA A 193 13.39 -15.71 13.61
C ALA A 193 14.63 -15.54 14.48
N GLY A 194 14.64 -16.24 15.60
CA GLY A 194 15.86 -16.52 16.37
C GLY A 194 16.13 -18.01 16.30
N ARG A 195 16.95 -18.45 15.32
CA ARG A 195 17.97 -19.52 15.46
C ARG A 195 18.57 -19.91 14.10
N ALA A 196 19.90 -19.80 14.08
CA ALA A 196 20.89 -20.69 13.48
C ALA A 196 20.86 -20.93 11.96
N LEU A 197 21.80 -20.28 11.27
CA LEU A 197 22.49 -20.88 10.13
C LEU A 197 23.73 -21.62 10.68
N PRO A 198 23.95 -22.91 10.36
CA PRO A 198 25.25 -23.52 10.48
C PRO A 198 26.03 -23.35 9.16
N TYR A 199 27.27 -22.87 9.32
CA TYR A 199 28.43 -22.87 8.42
C TYR A 199 28.29 -22.25 7.03
#